data_AF-A0A484KUW8-F1
#
_entry.id   AF-A0A484KUW8-F1
#
_cell.length_a   1.000
_cell.length_b   1.000
_cell.length_c   1.000
_cell.angle_alpha   90.00
_cell.angle_beta   90.00
_cell.angle_gamma   90.00
#
_symmetry.space_group_name_H-M   'P 1'
#
loop_
_entity.id
_entity.type
_entity.pdbx_description
1 polymer ?
#
loop_
_entity_poly.entity_id
_entity_poly.type
_entity_poly.pdbx_seq_one_letter_code
_entity_poly.pdbx_strand_id
1 'polypeptide(L)'
;MAATWQPVEEGFKEICGLLEQQMSPTSDKSQIWQQLQHYSLIPDFNNYLAFIFARAEGKSVDIRQAAGLLLKNNLRGVFKTMPQGNQQYIKSELLPCLGSSDRHIRSTAGTIVSAIVQLDGVGSWLELMHTLVKYLDSNDANLMEGAMDALSKICEDVPQFLDSDVSGLSERPVNVFIPRFLQLFHSPHATLKKLALGCVYQFVMLMPKVLHVNMDKYLQGLFLLANDSAAEVRKLVCAAFVQLVEVHPAFLQTHMRNLIEYILKVNEDGDDEVALEACEFWSAYADAQLPPENLREYLPRLIPVLLSNMVYADDDESLVEADEDDSLPDEDKDIKPRFHSSRFHGSEDADDDDDTVNVWNLRKCSAAALDVLSNVFGDGILSSLMPIVQTKLSTTDDASWKEREAAVLALGAVAEGCINGLYPHLSEIIGFLIILIDDKFPLIRSISCWTLSRFSKYVVQSNNHQQGHEQFNKVLMGLLRRMLDDNKRVQKAACSAFATLEEVSIKIIVHTLISFICIYMFFDCFGVI
;
A
#
# COMPACT_ATOMS: atom_id res chain seq x y z
N MET A 1 -34.61 9.13 -38.76
CA MET A 1 -33.40 9.78 -38.21
C MET A 1 -33.88 10.77 -37.16
N ALA A 2 -33.69 10.46 -35.88
CA ALA A 2 -33.93 11.44 -34.83
C ALA A 2 -32.90 12.56 -34.98
N ALA A 3 -33.33 13.82 -34.82
CA ALA A 3 -32.41 14.97 -34.89
C ALA A 3 -31.34 14.82 -33.80
N THR A 4 -30.06 14.85 -34.18
CA THR A 4 -28.95 14.86 -33.23
C THR A 4 -29.07 16.10 -32.36
N TRP A 5 -29.06 15.94 -31.04
CA TRP A 5 -29.09 17.06 -30.10
C TRP A 5 -27.96 18.04 -30.41
N GLN A 6 -28.22 19.34 -30.28
CA GLN A 6 -27.24 20.41 -30.45
C GLN A 6 -27.42 21.45 -29.34
N PRO A 7 -26.32 22.03 -28.81
CA PRO A 7 -26.40 23.04 -27.78
C PRO A 7 -26.95 24.35 -28.35
N VAL A 8 -27.70 25.08 -27.54
CA VAL A 8 -27.97 26.50 -27.78
C VAL A 8 -26.72 27.30 -27.43
N GLU A 9 -26.29 28.19 -28.32
CA GLU A 9 -25.01 28.90 -28.20
C GLU A 9 -24.89 29.70 -26.89
N GLU A 10 -25.97 30.31 -26.43
CA GLU A 10 -26.02 31.07 -25.18
C GLU A 10 -25.76 30.15 -23.96
N GLY A 11 -26.46 29.03 -23.86
CA GLY A 11 -26.26 28.05 -22.79
C GLY A 11 -24.87 27.42 -22.82
N PHE A 12 -24.32 27.15 -24.00
CA PHE A 12 -22.95 26.68 -24.14
C PHE A 12 -21.92 27.68 -23.59
N LYS A 13 -22.05 28.97 -23.94
CA LYS A 13 -21.15 30.03 -23.46
C LYS A 13 -21.27 30.20 -21.95
N GLU A 14 -22.49 30.18 -21.42
CA GLU A 14 -22.74 30.33 -19.99
C GLU A 14 -22.12 29.18 -19.18
N ILE A 15 -22.38 27.93 -19.56
CA ILE A 15 -21.82 26.76 -18.85
C ILE A 15 -20.29 26.76 -18.93
N CYS A 16 -19.70 27.07 -20.10
CA CYS A 16 -18.24 27.20 -20.21
C CYS A 16 -17.70 28.31 -19.29
N GLY A 17 -18.38 29.45 -19.21
CA GLY A 17 -17.99 30.55 -18.33
C GLY A 17 -18.04 30.16 -16.85
N LEU A 18 -19.05 29.40 -16.42
CA LEU A 18 -19.14 28.88 -15.06
C LEU A 18 -18.02 27.90 -14.72
N LEU A 19 -17.69 26.99 -15.65
CA LEU A 19 -16.58 26.06 -15.49
C LEU A 19 -15.23 26.81 -15.43
N GLU A 20 -15.04 27.83 -16.26
CA GLU A 20 -13.86 28.71 -16.21
C GLU A 20 -13.73 29.42 -14.86
N GLN A 21 -14.84 29.97 -14.34
CA GLN A 21 -14.85 30.61 -13.02
C GLN A 21 -14.61 29.61 -11.88
N GLN A 22 -15.09 28.36 -11.99
CA GLN A 22 -14.87 27.33 -10.97
C GLN A 22 -13.39 27.01 -10.76
N MET A 23 -12.60 27.10 -11.83
CA MET A 23 -11.15 26.88 -11.80
C MET A 23 -10.36 28.09 -11.29
N SER A 24 -10.97 29.29 -11.27
CA SER A 24 -10.30 30.50 -10.83
C SER A 24 -10.14 30.52 -9.30
N PRO A 25 -8.94 30.84 -8.77
CA PRO A 25 -8.69 30.89 -7.34
C PRO A 25 -9.43 32.05 -6.63
N THR A 26 -9.85 33.08 -7.37
CA THR A 26 -10.50 34.29 -6.83
C THR A 26 -12.02 34.21 -6.82
N SER A 27 -12.60 33.14 -7.35
CA SER A 27 -14.04 33.01 -7.56
C SER A 27 -14.75 32.37 -6.36
N ASP A 28 -16.00 32.79 -6.11
CA ASP A 28 -16.85 32.17 -5.08
C ASP A 28 -17.31 30.78 -5.55
N LYS A 29 -16.54 29.77 -5.16
CA LYS A 29 -16.80 28.36 -5.51
C LYS A 29 -18.16 27.88 -4.99
N SER A 30 -18.66 28.40 -3.86
CA SER A 30 -19.94 28.01 -3.29
C SER A 30 -21.09 28.52 -4.16
N GLN A 31 -21.04 29.78 -4.57
CA GLN A 31 -22.03 30.38 -5.46
C GLN A 31 -22.06 29.69 -6.83
N ILE A 32 -20.90 29.41 -7.41
CA ILE A 32 -20.81 28.73 -8.72
C ILE A 32 -21.37 27.32 -8.64
N TRP A 33 -21.08 26.60 -7.55
CA TRP A 33 -21.61 25.25 -7.35
C TRP A 33 -23.14 25.26 -7.21
N GLN A 34 -23.71 26.24 -6.50
CA GLN A 34 -25.17 26.42 -6.43
C GLN A 34 -25.81 26.68 -7.80
N GLN A 35 -25.16 27.48 -8.65
CA GLN A 35 -25.62 27.73 -10.02
C GLN A 35 -25.58 26.46 -10.87
N LEU A 36 -24.47 25.71 -10.82
CA LEU A 36 -24.35 24.42 -11.51
C LEU A 36 -25.38 23.39 -11.01
N GLN A 37 -25.68 23.40 -9.70
CA GLN A 37 -26.73 22.56 -9.13
C GLN A 37 -28.11 22.98 -9.63
N HIS A 38 -28.39 24.27 -9.80
CA HIS A 38 -29.62 24.74 -10.43
C HIS A 38 -29.75 24.24 -11.87
N TYR A 39 -28.66 24.31 -12.65
CA TYR A 39 -28.61 23.78 -14.02
C TYR A 39 -28.82 22.27 -14.09
N SER A 40 -28.45 21.51 -13.06
CA SER A 40 -28.69 20.05 -13.01
C SER A 40 -30.16 19.65 -13.07
N LEU A 41 -31.09 20.58 -12.79
CA LEU A 41 -32.53 20.39 -12.94
C LEU A 41 -33.00 20.44 -14.40
N ILE A 42 -32.18 20.96 -15.31
CA ILE A 42 -32.51 21.04 -16.73
C ILE A 42 -32.30 19.67 -17.39
N PRO A 43 -33.30 19.09 -18.08
CA PRO A 43 -33.26 17.71 -18.57
C PRO A 43 -32.07 17.37 -19.48
N ASP A 44 -31.60 18.32 -20.29
CA ASP A 44 -30.51 18.16 -21.25
C ASP A 44 -29.19 18.81 -20.81
N PHE A 45 -29.08 19.27 -19.55
CA PHE A 45 -27.83 19.82 -19.02
C PHE A 45 -26.64 18.86 -19.19
N ASN A 46 -26.87 17.56 -18.96
CA ASN A 46 -25.83 16.55 -19.14
C ASN A 46 -25.42 16.37 -20.61
N ASN A 47 -26.29 16.71 -21.58
CA ASN A 47 -25.93 16.75 -22.99
C ASN A 47 -24.98 17.94 -23.27
N TYR A 48 -25.17 19.10 -22.61
CA TYR A 48 -24.20 20.19 -22.69
C TYR A 48 -22.84 19.78 -22.14
N LEU A 49 -22.79 19.13 -20.98
CA LEU A 49 -21.52 18.67 -20.41
C LEU A 49 -20.82 17.64 -21.32
N ALA A 50 -21.56 16.68 -21.87
CA ALA A 50 -21.03 15.73 -22.84
C ALA A 50 -20.53 16.41 -24.12
N PHE A 51 -21.27 17.39 -24.64
CA PHE A 51 -20.84 18.17 -25.81
C PHE A 51 -19.59 18.99 -25.52
N ILE A 52 -19.53 19.69 -24.38
CA ILE A 52 -18.36 20.49 -23.99
C ILE A 52 -17.14 19.58 -23.88
N PHE A 53 -17.29 18.45 -23.20
CA PHE A 53 -16.22 17.47 -23.08
C PHE A 53 -15.76 16.93 -24.45
N ALA A 54 -16.69 16.52 -25.31
CA ALA A 54 -16.37 15.81 -26.55
C ALA A 54 -16.00 16.71 -27.74
N ARG A 55 -16.71 17.83 -27.92
CA ARG A 55 -16.72 18.61 -29.17
C ARG A 55 -16.37 20.09 -29.04
N ALA A 56 -16.13 20.63 -27.84
CA ALA A 56 -15.77 22.04 -27.69
C ALA A 56 -14.34 22.35 -28.19
N GLU A 57 -14.17 22.32 -29.51
CA GLU A 57 -12.95 22.73 -30.20
C GLU A 57 -12.65 24.20 -29.87
N GLY A 58 -11.41 24.49 -29.45
CA GLY A 58 -10.97 25.82 -29.04
C GLY A 58 -11.14 26.16 -27.55
N LYS A 59 -11.80 25.30 -26.75
CA LYS A 59 -11.74 25.39 -25.28
C LYS A 59 -10.54 24.61 -24.73
N SER A 60 -10.02 25.05 -23.57
CA SER A 60 -8.89 24.37 -22.94
C SER A 60 -9.27 22.96 -22.49
N VAL A 61 -8.26 22.08 -22.41
CA VAL A 61 -8.43 20.72 -21.92
C VAL A 61 -8.99 20.73 -20.50
N ASP A 62 -8.58 21.67 -19.65
CA ASP A 62 -9.07 21.81 -18.27
C ASP A 62 -10.60 22.03 -18.21
N ILE A 63 -11.14 22.92 -19.05
CA ILE A 63 -12.59 23.17 -19.11
C ILE A 63 -13.33 21.91 -19.56
N ARG A 64 -12.80 21.24 -20.59
CA ARG A 64 -13.39 20.01 -21.12
C ARG A 64 -13.37 18.92 -20.04
N GLN A 65 -12.27 18.75 -19.33
CA GLN A 65 -12.16 17.79 -18.22
C GLN A 65 -13.09 18.15 -17.05
N ALA A 66 -13.20 19.42 -16.67
CA ALA A 66 -14.13 19.88 -15.65
C ALA A 66 -15.58 19.52 -16.02
N ALA A 67 -15.98 19.75 -17.28
CA ALA A 67 -17.28 19.33 -17.79
C ALA A 67 -17.47 17.81 -17.70
N GLY A 68 -16.46 17.02 -18.11
CA GLY A 68 -16.49 15.56 -18.05
C GLY A 68 -16.58 15.00 -16.62
N LEU A 69 -15.84 15.57 -15.67
CA LEU A 69 -15.89 15.16 -14.27
C LEU A 69 -17.20 15.55 -13.60
N LEU A 70 -17.74 16.73 -13.92
CA LEU A 70 -19.07 17.13 -13.48
C LEU A 70 -20.15 16.21 -14.06
N LEU A 71 -20.04 15.85 -15.34
CA LEU A 71 -20.91 14.87 -15.98
C LEU A 71 -20.88 13.54 -15.23
N LYS A 72 -19.68 12.99 -14.97
CA LYS A 72 -19.51 11.74 -14.18
C LYS A 72 -20.27 11.80 -12.85
N ASN A 73 -20.09 12.90 -12.10
CA ASN A 73 -20.71 13.08 -10.80
C ASN A 73 -22.24 13.15 -10.89
N ASN A 74 -22.77 13.86 -11.88
CA ASN A 74 -24.21 13.95 -12.10
C ASN A 74 -24.82 12.60 -12.47
N LEU A 75 -24.18 11.85 -13.39
CA LEU A 75 -24.72 10.57 -13.88
C LEU A 75 -24.96 9.56 -12.76
N ARG A 76 -24.13 9.55 -11.70
CA ARG A 76 -24.34 8.67 -10.53
C ARG A 76 -25.74 8.81 -9.91
N GLY A 77 -26.30 10.02 -9.89
CA GLY A 77 -27.63 10.27 -9.32
C GLY A 77 -28.78 10.16 -10.32
N VAL A 78 -28.56 10.54 -11.60
CA VAL A 78 -29.67 10.75 -12.54
C VAL A 78 -29.67 9.84 -13.77
N PHE A 79 -28.65 9.02 -14.00
CA PHE A 79 -28.53 8.28 -15.26
C PHE A 79 -29.73 7.36 -15.53
N LYS A 80 -30.19 6.61 -14.51
CA LYS A 80 -31.31 5.66 -14.65
C LYS A 80 -32.66 6.35 -14.89
N THR A 81 -32.85 7.57 -14.38
CA THR A 81 -34.09 8.34 -14.51
C THR A 81 -34.09 9.28 -15.73
N MET A 82 -32.92 9.51 -16.32
CA MET A 82 -32.74 10.35 -17.51
C MET A 82 -33.45 9.78 -18.73
N PRO A 83 -34.01 10.62 -19.64
CA PRO A 83 -34.58 10.16 -20.90
C PRO A 83 -33.59 9.33 -21.74
N GLN A 84 -34.05 8.24 -22.35
CA GLN A 84 -33.20 7.34 -23.15
C GLN A 84 -32.45 8.06 -24.28
N GLY A 85 -33.06 9.08 -24.89
CA GLY A 85 -32.40 9.88 -25.92
C GLY A 85 -31.15 10.61 -25.42
N ASN A 86 -31.16 11.12 -24.18
CA ASN A 86 -30.02 11.77 -23.57
C ASN A 86 -28.95 10.75 -23.16
N GLN A 87 -29.37 9.59 -22.63
CA GLN A 87 -28.44 8.50 -22.34
C GLN A 87 -27.69 8.05 -23.60
N GLN A 88 -28.42 7.85 -24.71
CA GLN A 88 -27.83 7.45 -26.01
C GLN A 88 -26.91 8.53 -26.57
N TYR A 89 -27.32 9.81 -26.47
CA TYR A 89 -26.49 10.94 -26.91
C TYR A 89 -25.15 10.96 -26.15
N ILE A 90 -25.19 10.93 -24.81
CA ILE A 90 -23.98 10.92 -23.97
C ILE A 90 -23.10 9.72 -24.32
N LYS A 91 -23.67 8.51 -24.43
CA LYS A 91 -22.94 7.31 -24.85
C LYS A 91 -22.23 7.52 -26.19
N SER A 92 -22.93 8.06 -27.20
CA SER A 92 -22.35 8.28 -28.54
C SER A 92 -21.24 9.32 -28.58
N GLU A 93 -21.30 10.35 -27.75
CA GLU A 93 -20.26 11.40 -27.68
C GLU A 93 -18.99 10.93 -26.96
N LEU A 94 -19.12 10.00 -26.01
CA LEU A 94 -17.98 9.48 -25.24
C LEU A 94 -17.10 8.51 -26.04
N LEU A 95 -17.68 7.70 -26.93
CA LEU A 95 -16.93 6.64 -27.64
C LEU A 95 -15.76 7.17 -28.49
N PRO A 96 -15.91 8.26 -29.28
CA PRO A 96 -14.78 8.86 -30.00
C PRO A 96 -13.72 9.45 -29.06
N CYS A 97 -14.11 9.91 -27.87
CA CYS A 97 -13.19 10.54 -26.91
C CYS A 97 -12.19 9.56 -26.31
N LEU A 98 -12.54 8.27 -26.24
CA LEU A 98 -11.59 7.19 -25.90
C LEU A 98 -10.42 7.13 -26.88
N GLY A 99 -10.60 7.62 -28.11
CA GLY A 99 -9.57 7.66 -29.14
C GLY A 99 -8.94 9.04 -29.35
N SER A 100 -9.18 10.00 -28.45
CA SER A 100 -8.65 11.36 -28.55
C SER A 100 -7.12 11.37 -28.65
N SER A 101 -6.53 12.33 -29.35
CA SER A 101 -5.07 12.55 -29.32
C SER A 101 -4.56 13.01 -27.95
N ASP A 102 -5.43 13.64 -27.17
CA ASP A 102 -5.12 14.15 -25.83
C ASP A 102 -5.37 13.08 -24.76
N ARG A 103 -4.32 12.76 -23.98
CA ARG A 103 -4.35 11.72 -22.94
C ARG A 103 -5.31 12.06 -21.79
N HIS A 104 -5.43 13.33 -21.43
CA HIS A 104 -6.32 13.76 -20.36
C HIS A 104 -7.78 13.59 -20.75
N ILE A 105 -8.13 13.86 -22.01
CA ILE A 105 -9.47 13.57 -22.56
C ILE A 105 -9.73 12.07 -22.58
N ARG A 106 -8.78 11.24 -23.05
CA ARG A 106 -8.95 9.77 -23.05
C ARG A 106 -9.20 9.24 -21.64
N SER A 107 -8.39 9.67 -20.66
CA SER A 107 -8.53 9.24 -19.28
C SER A 107 -9.88 9.68 -18.67
N THR A 108 -10.28 10.93 -18.85
CA THR A 108 -11.59 11.40 -18.36
C THR A 108 -12.74 10.65 -19.04
N ALA A 109 -12.64 10.34 -20.35
CA ALA A 109 -13.64 9.53 -21.05
C ALA A 109 -13.74 8.13 -20.46
N GLY A 110 -12.61 7.45 -20.23
CA GLY A 110 -12.56 6.14 -19.58
C GLY A 110 -13.22 6.14 -18.19
N THR A 111 -13.00 7.21 -17.41
CA THR A 111 -13.62 7.37 -16.08
C THR A 111 -15.14 7.54 -16.16
N ILE A 112 -15.66 8.31 -17.13
CA ILE A 112 -17.11 8.47 -17.33
C ILE A 112 -17.72 7.16 -17.83
N VAL A 113 -17.05 6.49 -18.77
CA VAL A 113 -17.46 5.20 -19.31
C VAL A 113 -17.57 4.15 -18.21
N SER A 114 -16.55 4.02 -17.35
CA SER A 114 -16.58 3.08 -16.21
C SER A 114 -17.76 3.38 -15.28
N ALA A 115 -17.99 4.66 -14.95
CA ALA A 115 -19.12 5.06 -14.11
C ALA A 115 -20.49 4.69 -14.72
N ILE A 116 -20.65 4.81 -16.05
CA ILE A 116 -21.89 4.38 -16.71
C ILE A 116 -22.04 2.85 -16.67
N VAL A 117 -20.95 2.11 -16.91
CA VAL A 117 -20.94 0.64 -16.84
C VAL A 117 -21.27 0.16 -15.42
N GLN A 118 -20.77 0.81 -14.38
CA GLN A 118 -21.14 0.52 -12.98
C GLN A 118 -22.66 0.65 -12.74
N LEU A 119 -23.30 1.64 -13.36
CA LEU A 119 -24.71 1.94 -13.13
C LEU A 119 -25.66 0.99 -13.86
N ASP A 120 -25.33 0.62 -15.10
CA ASP A 120 -26.27 0.01 -16.05
C ASP A 120 -25.76 -1.33 -16.64
N GLY A 121 -24.54 -1.71 -16.29
CA GLY A 121 -23.89 -2.93 -16.77
C GLY A 121 -23.39 -2.85 -18.21
N VAL A 122 -22.65 -3.87 -18.63
CA VAL A 122 -22.11 -3.95 -20.00
C VAL A 122 -23.18 -4.33 -21.03
N GLY A 123 -24.26 -4.99 -20.62
CA GLY A 123 -25.31 -5.45 -21.53
C GLY A 123 -26.20 -4.34 -22.09
N SER A 124 -26.28 -3.19 -21.42
CA SER A 124 -27.03 -2.04 -21.91
C SER A 124 -26.24 -1.16 -22.89
N TRP A 125 -24.98 -1.49 -23.16
CA TRP A 125 -24.08 -0.71 -24.00
C TRP A 125 -23.18 -1.58 -24.88
N LEU A 126 -23.80 -2.43 -25.71
CA LEU A 126 -23.08 -3.31 -26.63
C LEU A 126 -22.13 -2.56 -27.58
N GLU A 127 -22.48 -1.33 -27.98
CA GLU A 127 -21.62 -0.49 -28.83
C GLU A 127 -20.25 -0.19 -28.19
N LEU A 128 -20.20 -0.04 -26.86
CA LEU A 128 -18.96 0.15 -26.13
C LEU A 128 -18.05 -1.06 -26.30
N MET A 129 -18.58 -2.27 -26.10
CA MET A 129 -17.78 -3.51 -26.23
C MET A 129 -17.19 -3.65 -27.63
N HIS A 130 -18.00 -3.41 -28.67
CA HIS A 130 -17.53 -3.43 -30.05
C HIS A 130 -16.46 -2.36 -30.33
N THR A 131 -16.62 -1.16 -29.76
CA THR A 131 -15.67 -0.06 -29.92
C THR A 131 -14.34 -0.36 -29.25
N LEU A 132 -14.38 -0.88 -28.02
CA LEU A 132 -13.17 -1.28 -27.27
C LEU A 132 -12.40 -2.35 -28.02
N VAL A 133 -13.08 -3.40 -28.51
CA VAL A 133 -12.44 -4.44 -29.34
C VAL A 133 -11.81 -3.83 -30.60
N LYS A 134 -12.56 -2.97 -31.32
CA LYS A 134 -12.05 -2.29 -32.52
C LYS A 134 -10.80 -1.44 -32.24
N TYR A 135 -10.76 -0.75 -31.11
CA TYR A 135 -9.62 0.10 -30.75
C TYR A 135 -8.40 -0.71 -30.32
N LEU A 136 -8.60 -1.81 -29.59
CA LEU A 136 -7.51 -2.73 -29.23
C LEU A 136 -6.92 -3.44 -30.45
N ASP A 137 -7.75 -3.78 -31.43
CA ASP A 137 -7.33 -4.40 -32.69
C ASP A 137 -6.77 -3.37 -33.70
N SER A 138 -6.72 -2.09 -33.32
CA SER A 138 -6.10 -1.04 -34.12
C SER A 138 -4.58 -1.03 -33.93
N ASN A 139 -3.86 -0.43 -34.89
CA ASN A 139 -2.42 -0.18 -34.77
C ASN A 139 -2.11 1.25 -34.29
N ASP A 140 -3.10 1.97 -33.77
CA ASP A 140 -2.94 3.35 -33.28
C ASP A 140 -2.75 3.34 -31.75
N ALA A 141 -1.61 3.85 -31.29
CA ALA A 141 -1.24 3.82 -29.88
C ALA A 141 -2.23 4.60 -28.98
N ASN A 142 -2.85 5.68 -29.48
CA ASN A 142 -3.83 6.45 -28.69
C ASN A 142 -5.15 5.70 -28.58
N LEU A 143 -5.61 5.08 -29.65
CA LEU A 143 -6.82 4.24 -29.63
C LEU A 143 -6.63 3.06 -28.66
N MET A 144 -5.51 2.35 -28.78
CA MET A 144 -5.19 1.22 -27.91
C MET A 144 -5.09 1.65 -26.44
N GLU A 145 -4.38 2.75 -26.15
CA GLU A 145 -4.18 3.22 -24.77
C GLU A 145 -5.48 3.70 -24.14
N GLY A 146 -6.32 4.45 -24.85
CA GLY A 146 -7.60 4.88 -24.30
C GLY A 146 -8.60 3.74 -24.11
N ALA A 147 -8.60 2.73 -25.00
CA ALA A 147 -9.39 1.52 -24.80
C ALA A 147 -8.89 0.71 -23.60
N MET A 148 -7.57 0.55 -23.45
CA MET A 148 -6.97 -0.14 -22.31
C MET A 148 -7.18 0.60 -20.99
N ASP A 149 -7.11 1.93 -20.97
CA ASP A 149 -7.38 2.74 -19.77
C ASP A 149 -8.84 2.62 -19.32
N ALA A 150 -9.78 2.69 -20.27
CA ALA A 150 -11.20 2.45 -19.97
C ALA A 150 -11.46 1.02 -19.48
N LEU A 151 -10.85 0.02 -20.11
CA LEU A 151 -10.96 -1.38 -19.68
C LEU A 151 -10.34 -1.60 -18.30
N SER A 152 -9.19 -1.00 -18.01
CA SER A 152 -8.54 -1.09 -16.69
C SER A 152 -9.47 -0.60 -15.59
N LYS A 153 -10.10 0.57 -15.80
CA LYS A 153 -11.08 1.13 -14.86
C LYS A 153 -12.30 0.22 -14.68
N ILE A 154 -12.84 -0.33 -15.78
CA ILE A 154 -13.97 -1.28 -15.71
C ILE A 154 -13.57 -2.56 -14.97
N CYS A 155 -12.36 -3.08 -15.20
CA CYS A 155 -11.86 -4.30 -14.55
C CYS A 155 -11.61 -4.09 -13.05
N GLU A 156 -11.18 -2.90 -12.64
CA GLU A 156 -10.99 -2.53 -11.23
C GLU A 156 -12.33 -2.31 -10.52
N ASP A 157 -13.26 -1.61 -11.19
CA ASP A 157 -14.55 -1.21 -10.62
C ASP A 157 -15.57 -2.36 -10.54
N VAL A 158 -15.72 -3.14 -11.62
CA VAL A 158 -16.78 -4.14 -11.81
C VAL A 158 -16.32 -5.35 -12.66
N PRO A 159 -15.28 -6.09 -12.24
CA PRO A 159 -14.77 -7.24 -13.00
C PRO A 159 -15.86 -8.31 -13.27
N GLN A 160 -16.79 -8.50 -12.33
CA GLN A 160 -17.90 -9.45 -12.44
C GLN A 160 -18.84 -9.16 -13.62
N PHE A 161 -18.95 -7.91 -14.08
CA PHE A 161 -19.79 -7.60 -15.24
C PHE A 161 -19.18 -8.12 -16.54
N LEU A 162 -17.85 -8.22 -16.62
CA LEU A 162 -17.17 -8.77 -17.78
C LEU A 162 -17.21 -10.32 -17.82
N ASP A 163 -17.35 -10.99 -16.68
CA ASP A 163 -17.59 -12.44 -16.57
C ASP A 163 -19.08 -12.81 -16.45
N SER A 164 -19.96 -11.98 -16.99
CA SER A 164 -21.39 -12.27 -17.05
C SER A 164 -21.84 -12.58 -18.48
N ASP A 165 -22.90 -13.40 -18.61
CA ASP A 165 -23.52 -13.68 -19.89
C ASP A 165 -24.34 -12.46 -20.35
N VAL A 166 -23.98 -11.90 -21.50
CA VAL A 166 -24.58 -10.67 -22.02
C VAL A 166 -25.42 -10.96 -23.25
N SER A 167 -26.71 -10.67 -23.17
CA SER A 167 -27.63 -10.75 -24.31
C SER A 167 -27.13 -9.89 -25.47
N GLY A 168 -26.89 -10.52 -26.63
CA GLY A 168 -26.42 -9.84 -27.84
C GLY A 168 -24.92 -9.98 -28.13
N LEU A 169 -24.14 -10.57 -27.21
CA LEU A 169 -22.76 -11.01 -27.48
C LEU A 169 -22.71 -12.52 -27.73
N SER A 170 -21.78 -12.96 -28.57
CA SER A 170 -21.59 -14.38 -28.90
C SER A 170 -20.93 -15.17 -27.76
N GLU A 171 -20.19 -14.49 -26.90
CA GLU A 171 -19.49 -15.04 -25.75
C GLU A 171 -19.37 -13.97 -24.66
N ARG A 172 -18.98 -14.37 -23.43
CA ARG A 172 -18.75 -13.43 -22.34
C ARG A 172 -17.64 -12.43 -22.70
N PRO A 173 -17.76 -11.14 -22.35
CA PRO A 173 -16.73 -10.14 -22.63
C PRO A 173 -15.32 -10.56 -22.18
N VAL A 174 -15.20 -11.20 -21.00
CA VAL A 174 -13.92 -11.68 -20.48
C VAL A 174 -13.22 -12.67 -21.41
N ASN A 175 -13.97 -13.50 -22.15
CA ASN A 175 -13.41 -14.46 -23.12
C ASN A 175 -12.76 -13.75 -24.31
N VAL A 176 -13.27 -12.57 -24.66
CA VAL A 176 -12.76 -11.74 -25.76
C VAL A 176 -11.53 -10.95 -25.34
N PHE A 177 -11.53 -10.42 -24.11
CA PHE A 177 -10.53 -9.46 -23.64
C PHE A 177 -9.28 -10.11 -23.02
N ILE A 178 -9.40 -11.18 -22.22
CA ILE A 178 -8.24 -11.81 -21.57
C ILE A 178 -7.16 -12.22 -22.59
N PRO A 179 -7.46 -12.88 -23.72
CA PRO A 179 -6.45 -13.21 -24.72
C PRO A 179 -5.75 -11.98 -25.31
N ARG A 180 -6.47 -10.87 -25.49
CA ARG A 180 -5.91 -9.60 -25.99
C ARG A 180 -5.00 -8.95 -24.96
N PHE A 181 -5.38 -8.95 -23.68
CA PHE A 181 -4.52 -8.44 -22.62
C PHE A 181 -3.19 -9.21 -22.56
N LEU A 182 -3.24 -10.54 -22.62
CA LEU A 182 -2.03 -11.38 -22.65
C LEU A 182 -1.15 -11.09 -23.88
N GLN A 183 -1.75 -10.80 -25.05
CA GLN A 183 -1.00 -10.41 -26.23
C GLN A 183 -0.26 -9.07 -26.03
N LEU A 184 -0.88 -8.11 -25.34
CA LEU A 184 -0.30 -6.78 -25.08
C LEU A 184 0.90 -6.79 -24.14
N PHE A 185 1.22 -7.91 -23.48
CA PHE A 185 2.45 -8.03 -22.70
C PHE A 185 3.71 -7.94 -23.59
N HIS A 186 3.57 -8.23 -24.89
CA HIS A 186 4.64 -8.09 -25.88
C HIS A 186 4.69 -6.68 -26.51
N SER A 187 3.84 -5.76 -26.05
CA SER A 187 3.78 -4.40 -26.60
C SER A 187 5.09 -3.64 -26.35
N PRO A 188 5.57 -2.85 -27.32
CA PRO A 188 6.72 -1.97 -27.09
C PRO A 188 6.40 -0.82 -26.12
N HIS A 189 5.12 -0.54 -25.86
CA HIS A 189 4.69 0.57 -25.02
C HIS A 189 4.50 0.12 -23.56
N ALA A 190 5.30 0.69 -22.65
CA ALA A 190 5.23 0.40 -21.21
C ALA A 190 3.82 0.60 -20.62
N THR A 191 3.12 1.66 -21.03
CA THR A 191 1.75 1.95 -20.59
C THR A 191 0.78 0.84 -20.96
N LEU A 192 0.87 0.28 -22.18
CA LEU A 192 -0.01 -0.82 -22.59
C LEU A 192 0.29 -2.11 -21.83
N LYS A 193 1.58 -2.41 -21.57
CA LYS A 193 1.97 -3.55 -20.74
C LYS A 193 1.42 -3.41 -19.32
N LYS A 194 1.58 -2.24 -18.69
CA LYS A 194 1.04 -1.93 -17.35
C LYS A 194 -0.48 -2.11 -17.31
N LEU A 195 -1.22 -1.46 -18.21
CA LEU A 195 -2.68 -1.54 -18.23
C LEU A 195 -3.18 -2.96 -18.48
N ALA A 196 -2.54 -3.70 -19.41
CA ALA A 196 -2.93 -5.07 -19.72
C ALA A 196 -2.67 -6.02 -18.56
N LEU A 197 -1.50 -5.92 -17.93
CA LEU A 197 -1.17 -6.71 -16.75
C LEU A 197 -2.14 -6.38 -15.59
N GLY A 198 -2.41 -5.09 -15.38
CA GLY A 198 -3.36 -4.63 -14.37
C GLY A 198 -4.77 -5.16 -14.59
N CYS A 199 -5.24 -5.21 -15.85
CA CYS A 199 -6.53 -5.82 -16.17
C CYS A 199 -6.57 -7.31 -15.79
N VAL A 200 -5.53 -8.09 -16.14
CA VAL A 200 -5.49 -9.53 -15.82
C VAL A 200 -5.38 -9.75 -14.31
N TYR A 201 -4.60 -8.93 -13.61
CA TYR A 201 -4.45 -8.94 -12.15
C TYR A 201 -5.81 -8.86 -11.43
N GLN A 202 -6.73 -7.98 -11.87
CA GLN A 202 -8.07 -7.87 -11.28
C GLN A 202 -8.91 -9.16 -11.37
N PHE A 203 -8.61 -10.04 -12.33
CA PHE A 203 -9.35 -11.30 -12.53
C PHE A 203 -8.76 -12.50 -11.78
N VAL A 204 -7.59 -12.40 -11.15
CA VAL A 204 -6.97 -13.53 -10.45
C VAL A 204 -7.83 -14.00 -9.27
N MET A 205 -8.43 -13.07 -8.52
CA MET A 205 -9.37 -13.40 -7.43
C MET A 205 -10.64 -14.08 -7.95
N LEU A 206 -11.21 -13.59 -9.05
CA LEU A 206 -12.45 -14.14 -9.63
C LEU A 206 -12.22 -15.48 -10.34
N MET A 207 -11.03 -15.66 -10.91
CA MET A 207 -10.58 -16.83 -11.67
C MET A 207 -11.59 -17.31 -12.73
N PRO A 208 -11.95 -16.49 -13.73
CA PRO A 208 -12.83 -16.91 -14.81
C PRO A 208 -12.21 -18.05 -15.61
N LYS A 209 -13.05 -18.92 -16.19
CA LYS A 209 -12.60 -20.12 -16.92
C LYS A 209 -11.56 -19.82 -18.01
N VAL A 210 -11.69 -18.70 -18.72
CA VAL A 210 -10.73 -18.30 -19.76
C VAL A 210 -9.35 -18.00 -19.19
N LEU A 211 -9.25 -17.38 -18.01
CA LEU A 211 -7.98 -17.11 -17.35
C LEU A 211 -7.34 -18.41 -16.87
N HIS A 212 -8.12 -19.29 -16.22
CA HIS A 212 -7.63 -20.60 -15.81
C HIS A 212 -7.06 -21.40 -16.99
N VAL A 213 -7.74 -21.42 -18.15
CA VAL A 213 -7.26 -22.15 -19.34
C VAL A 213 -6.01 -21.50 -19.97
N ASN A 214 -5.83 -20.18 -19.80
CA ASN A 214 -4.67 -19.46 -20.31
C ASN A 214 -3.62 -19.17 -19.23
N MET A 215 -3.66 -19.86 -18.08
CA MET A 215 -2.76 -19.59 -16.96
C MET A 215 -1.27 -19.74 -17.34
N ASP A 216 -0.93 -20.76 -18.14
CA ASP A 216 0.45 -20.94 -18.63
C ASP A 216 0.94 -19.74 -19.44
N LYS A 217 0.07 -19.12 -20.24
CA LYS A 217 0.41 -17.92 -21.01
C LYS A 217 0.54 -16.69 -20.11
N TYR A 218 -0.29 -16.60 -19.07
CA TYR A 218 -0.17 -15.54 -18.08
C TYR A 218 1.17 -15.62 -17.35
N LEU A 219 1.55 -16.80 -16.83
CA LEU A 219 2.83 -17.04 -16.18
C LEU A 219 4.03 -16.75 -17.12
N GLN A 220 3.98 -17.24 -18.37
CA GLN A 220 5.00 -16.90 -19.37
C GLN A 220 5.09 -15.39 -19.60
N GLY A 221 3.95 -14.72 -19.62
CA GLY A 221 3.85 -13.28 -19.72
C GLY A 221 4.45 -12.54 -18.53
N LEU A 222 4.21 -12.99 -17.29
CA LEU A 222 4.83 -12.42 -16.10
C LEU A 222 6.36 -12.55 -16.14
N PHE A 223 6.88 -13.73 -16.51
CA PHE A 223 8.32 -13.92 -16.66
C PHE A 223 8.94 -13.13 -17.83
N LEU A 224 8.18 -12.84 -18.89
CA LEU A 224 8.61 -11.93 -19.94
C LEU A 224 8.77 -10.49 -19.41
N LEU A 225 7.82 -10.04 -18.59
CA LEU A 225 7.77 -8.69 -18.03
C LEU A 225 8.64 -8.50 -16.79
N ALA A 226 9.13 -9.58 -16.19
CA ALA A 226 9.94 -9.59 -14.97
C ALA A 226 11.16 -8.66 -14.99
N ASN A 227 11.78 -8.45 -16.16
CA ASN A 227 12.94 -7.55 -16.30
C ASN A 227 12.62 -6.34 -17.19
N ASP A 228 11.36 -5.87 -17.18
CA ASP A 228 10.96 -4.69 -17.95
C ASP A 228 11.76 -3.45 -17.53
N SER A 229 12.05 -2.56 -18.48
CA SER A 229 12.72 -1.29 -18.19
C SER A 229 11.90 -0.37 -17.27
N ALA A 230 10.57 -0.44 -17.34
CA ALA A 230 9.70 0.40 -16.53
C ALA A 230 9.46 -0.21 -15.14
N ALA A 231 9.84 0.51 -14.07
CA ALA A 231 9.64 0.08 -12.68
C ALA A 231 8.17 -0.24 -12.38
N GLU A 232 7.25 0.62 -12.84
CA GLU A 232 5.80 0.43 -12.75
C GLU A 232 5.28 -0.91 -13.31
N VAL A 233 5.95 -1.47 -14.33
CA VAL A 233 5.60 -2.80 -14.87
C VAL A 233 6.18 -3.88 -13.97
N ARG A 234 7.44 -3.76 -13.54
CA ARG A 234 8.09 -4.72 -12.64
C ARG A 234 7.37 -4.84 -11.29
N LYS A 235 6.99 -3.70 -10.69
CA LYS A 235 6.16 -3.62 -9.49
C LYS A 235 4.90 -4.45 -9.66
N LEU A 236 4.14 -4.21 -10.72
CA LEU A 236 2.89 -4.94 -10.96
C LEU A 236 3.10 -6.44 -11.26
N VAL A 237 4.26 -6.83 -11.82
CA VAL A 237 4.65 -8.25 -11.95
C VAL A 237 4.88 -8.88 -10.58
N CYS A 238 5.56 -8.20 -9.66
CA CYS A 238 5.72 -8.66 -8.28
C CYS A 238 4.37 -8.83 -7.60
N ALA A 239 3.49 -7.81 -7.67
CA ALA A 239 2.15 -7.85 -7.11
C ALA A 239 1.33 -9.04 -7.64
N ALA A 240 1.41 -9.29 -8.95
CA ALA A 240 0.76 -10.44 -9.56
C ALA A 240 1.29 -11.78 -9.04
N PHE A 241 2.60 -11.92 -8.81
CA PHE A 241 3.16 -13.14 -8.22
C PHE A 241 2.77 -13.32 -6.76
N VAL A 242 2.77 -12.24 -5.97
CA VAL A 242 2.33 -12.23 -4.57
C VAL A 242 0.87 -12.73 -4.49
N GLN A 243 -0.03 -12.11 -5.26
CA GLN A 243 -1.44 -12.51 -5.30
C GLN A 243 -1.63 -13.96 -5.78
N LEU A 244 -0.84 -14.42 -6.76
CA LEU A 244 -0.90 -15.83 -7.20
C LEU A 244 -0.44 -16.80 -6.12
N VAL A 245 0.58 -16.45 -5.32
CA VAL A 245 1.03 -17.26 -4.19
C VAL A 245 -0.04 -17.37 -3.12
N GLU A 246 -0.71 -16.27 -2.78
CA GLU A 246 -1.73 -16.24 -1.75
C GLU A 246 -3.00 -17.02 -2.15
N VAL A 247 -3.45 -16.81 -3.38
CA VAL A 247 -4.80 -17.23 -3.79
C VAL A 247 -4.77 -18.54 -4.57
N HIS A 248 -3.78 -18.73 -5.44
CA HIS A 248 -3.69 -19.91 -6.33
C HIS A 248 -2.28 -20.52 -6.41
N PRO A 249 -1.65 -20.89 -5.28
CA PRO A 249 -0.26 -21.36 -5.24
C PRO A 249 -0.01 -22.62 -6.09
N ALA A 250 -1.06 -23.42 -6.35
CA ALA A 250 -0.99 -24.63 -7.16
C ALA A 250 -0.43 -24.37 -8.57
N PHE A 251 -0.72 -23.21 -9.18
CA PHE A 251 -0.19 -22.87 -10.51
C PHE A 251 1.31 -22.59 -10.52
N LEU A 252 1.90 -22.26 -9.36
CA LEU A 252 3.30 -21.90 -9.24
C LEU A 252 4.19 -23.10 -8.87
N GLN A 253 3.63 -24.26 -8.56
CA GLN A 253 4.39 -25.42 -8.05
C GLN A 253 5.57 -25.82 -8.94
N THR A 254 5.38 -25.85 -10.26
CA THR A 254 6.42 -26.22 -11.23
C THR A 254 7.46 -25.12 -11.48
N HIS A 255 7.15 -23.89 -11.08
CA HIS A 255 7.96 -22.69 -11.32
C HIS A 255 8.54 -22.08 -10.04
N MET A 256 8.20 -22.63 -8.87
CA MET A 256 8.48 -22.04 -7.56
C MET A 256 9.96 -21.71 -7.37
N ARG A 257 10.86 -22.60 -7.80
CA ARG A 257 12.31 -22.37 -7.70
C ARG A 257 12.77 -21.15 -8.48
N ASN A 258 12.29 -21.01 -9.72
CA ASN A 258 12.62 -19.87 -10.58
C ASN A 258 11.99 -18.58 -10.05
N LEU A 259 10.80 -18.68 -9.46
CA LEU A 259 10.13 -17.56 -8.83
C LEU A 259 10.90 -17.06 -7.61
N ILE A 260 11.33 -17.96 -6.71
CA ILE A 260 12.15 -17.59 -5.53
C ILE A 260 13.46 -16.91 -5.96
N GLU A 261 14.15 -17.46 -6.97
CA GLU A 261 15.37 -16.84 -7.51
C GLU A 261 15.10 -15.45 -8.11
N TYR A 262 13.98 -15.30 -8.80
CA TYR A 262 13.56 -14.01 -9.35
C TYR A 262 13.27 -13.00 -8.24
N ILE A 263 12.38 -13.32 -7.29
CA ILE A 263 11.98 -12.42 -6.21
C ILE A 263 13.19 -12.00 -5.38
N LEU A 264 14.07 -12.95 -5.04
CA LEU A 264 15.30 -12.67 -4.29
C LEU A 264 16.18 -11.62 -5.00
N LYS A 265 16.28 -11.67 -6.33
CA LYS A 265 17.00 -10.67 -7.12
C LYS A 265 16.25 -9.32 -7.14
N VAL A 266 14.92 -9.33 -7.23
CA VAL A 266 14.12 -8.10 -7.29
C VAL A 266 13.98 -7.41 -5.94
N ASN A 267 14.19 -8.12 -4.82
CA ASN A 267 14.36 -7.47 -3.52
C ASN A 267 15.58 -6.56 -3.43
N GLU A 268 16.50 -6.65 -4.39
CA GLU A 268 17.65 -5.75 -4.57
C GLU A 268 17.46 -4.81 -5.79
N ASP A 269 16.22 -4.60 -6.26
CA ASP A 269 15.92 -3.66 -7.35
C ASP A 269 16.31 -2.23 -6.92
N GLY A 270 16.69 -1.39 -7.89
CA GLY A 270 17.09 -0.01 -7.62
C GLY A 270 15.91 0.94 -7.40
N ASP A 271 14.68 0.46 -7.58
CA ASP A 271 13.45 1.16 -7.26
C ASP A 271 12.80 0.53 -6.03
N ASP A 272 12.72 1.30 -4.94
CA ASP A 272 12.26 0.81 -3.63
C ASP A 272 10.81 0.34 -3.65
N GLU A 273 9.95 0.89 -4.52
CA GLU A 273 8.56 0.41 -4.64
C GLU A 273 8.51 -0.99 -5.28
N VAL A 274 9.40 -1.26 -6.24
CA VAL A 274 9.53 -2.59 -6.85
C VAL A 274 10.09 -3.59 -5.84
N ALA A 275 11.12 -3.20 -5.09
CA ALA A 275 11.73 -4.03 -4.05
C ALA A 275 10.75 -4.31 -2.90
N LEU A 276 9.93 -3.32 -2.52
CA LEU A 276 8.86 -3.45 -1.53
C LEU A 276 7.84 -4.51 -1.96
N GLU A 277 7.30 -4.37 -3.17
CA GLU A 277 6.31 -5.32 -3.70
C GLU A 277 6.89 -6.74 -3.84
N ALA A 278 8.18 -6.87 -4.16
CA ALA A 278 8.85 -8.16 -4.14
C ALA A 278 9.01 -8.72 -2.71
N CYS A 279 9.18 -7.86 -1.70
CA CYS A 279 9.35 -8.26 -0.30
C CYS A 279 8.09 -8.87 0.30
N GLU A 280 6.91 -8.41 -0.12
CA GLU A 280 5.61 -8.99 0.29
C GLU A 280 5.50 -10.49 0.02
N PHE A 281 6.21 -10.98 -1.00
CA PHE A 281 6.23 -12.39 -1.37
C PHE A 281 6.61 -13.31 -0.20
N TRP A 282 7.52 -12.89 0.68
CA TRP A 282 8.01 -13.76 1.75
C TRP A 282 6.95 -14.01 2.83
N SER A 283 6.21 -12.96 3.19
CA SER A 283 5.05 -13.06 4.10
C SER A 283 3.93 -13.84 3.44
N ALA A 284 3.57 -13.51 2.19
CA ALA A 284 2.57 -14.22 1.41
C ALA A 284 2.87 -15.72 1.26
N TYR A 285 4.14 -16.09 1.05
CA TYR A 285 4.57 -17.49 0.97
C TYR A 285 4.30 -18.25 2.28
N ALA A 286 4.60 -17.62 3.41
CA ALA A 286 4.39 -18.20 4.73
C ALA A 286 2.90 -18.26 5.10
N ASP A 287 2.13 -17.22 4.81
CA ASP A 287 0.68 -17.15 5.07
C ASP A 287 -0.09 -18.18 4.24
N ALA A 288 0.34 -18.40 2.99
CA ALA A 288 -0.15 -19.49 2.13
C ALA A 288 0.26 -20.89 2.61
N GLN A 289 1.04 -20.99 3.71
CA GLN A 289 1.52 -22.24 4.31
C GLN A 289 2.24 -23.14 3.32
N LEU A 290 2.99 -22.53 2.40
CA LEU A 290 3.77 -23.26 1.41
C LEU A 290 4.94 -24.00 2.06
N PRO A 291 5.42 -25.12 1.47
CA PRO A 291 6.46 -25.95 2.09
C PRO A 291 7.73 -25.13 2.43
N PRO A 292 8.10 -25.00 3.71
CA PRO A 292 9.26 -24.19 4.11
C PRO A 292 10.59 -24.71 3.54
N GLU A 293 10.66 -26.01 3.26
CA GLU A 293 11.86 -26.65 2.70
C GLU A 293 12.29 -26.04 1.35
N ASN A 294 11.36 -25.48 0.57
CA ASN A 294 11.71 -24.81 -0.69
C ASN A 294 12.53 -23.54 -0.48
N LEU A 295 12.41 -22.87 0.68
CA LEU A 295 13.17 -21.65 0.99
C LEU A 295 14.46 -21.94 1.76
N ARG A 296 14.63 -23.13 2.33
CA ARG A 296 15.76 -23.45 3.21
C ARG A 296 17.13 -23.24 2.54
N GLU A 297 17.27 -23.61 1.26
CA GLU A 297 18.53 -23.41 0.53
C GLU A 297 18.83 -21.92 0.23
N TYR A 298 17.80 -21.06 0.29
CA TYR A 298 17.86 -19.64 -0.03
C TYR A 298 18.09 -18.74 1.19
N LEU A 299 17.82 -19.22 2.41
CA LEU A 299 17.99 -18.44 3.65
C LEU A 299 19.36 -17.74 3.76
N PRO A 300 20.51 -18.38 3.42
CA PRO A 300 21.81 -17.70 3.50
C PRO A 300 21.96 -16.48 2.58
N ARG A 301 21.15 -16.38 1.51
CA ARG A 301 21.10 -15.23 0.60
C ARG A 301 19.97 -14.26 0.96
N LEU A 302 18.80 -14.79 1.33
CA LEU A 302 17.63 -14.01 1.68
C LEU A 302 17.83 -13.16 2.95
N ILE A 303 18.39 -13.75 4.01
CA ILE A 303 18.58 -13.04 5.28
C ILE A 303 19.46 -11.78 5.12
N PRO A 304 20.63 -11.83 4.44
CA PRO A 304 21.40 -10.62 4.14
C PRO A 304 20.61 -9.53 3.39
N VAL A 305 19.78 -9.92 2.40
CA VAL A 305 18.98 -8.97 1.61
C VAL A 305 17.94 -8.28 2.50
N LEU A 306 17.18 -9.03 3.29
CA LEU A 306 16.22 -8.46 4.24
C LEU A 306 16.92 -7.50 5.22
N LEU A 307 18.07 -7.88 5.78
CA LEU A 307 18.84 -7.04 6.71
C LEU A 307 19.42 -5.77 6.06
N SER A 308 19.67 -5.79 4.75
CA SER A 308 20.09 -4.60 4.00
C SER A 308 18.90 -3.65 3.82
N ASN A 309 17.76 -4.21 3.42
CA ASN A 309 16.52 -3.47 3.19
C ASN A 309 15.90 -2.91 4.48
N MET A 310 16.25 -3.48 5.63
CA MET A 310 15.87 -2.95 6.95
C MET A 310 16.63 -1.68 7.35
N VAL A 311 17.68 -1.26 6.64
CA VAL A 311 18.41 -0.01 6.96
C VAL A 311 17.56 1.19 6.54
N TYR A 312 17.50 2.24 7.36
CA TYR A 312 16.79 3.48 6.97
C TYR A 312 17.38 4.07 5.68
N ALA A 313 16.51 4.37 4.72
CA ALA A 313 16.89 5.13 3.53
C ALA A 313 17.36 6.54 3.93
N ASP A 314 18.17 7.20 3.10
CA ASP A 314 18.70 8.54 3.41
C ASP A 314 17.62 9.63 3.38
N ASP A 315 16.55 9.40 2.62
CA ASP A 315 15.39 10.25 2.45
C ASP A 315 14.17 9.79 3.26
N ASP A 316 14.33 8.83 4.18
CA ASP A 316 13.25 8.36 5.04
C ASP A 316 12.77 9.49 5.98
N GLU A 317 11.48 9.80 5.93
CA GLU A 317 10.85 10.89 6.71
C GLU A 317 11.07 10.72 8.22
N SER A 318 11.18 9.48 8.71
CA SER A 318 11.45 9.21 10.13
C SER A 318 12.79 9.73 10.62
N LEU A 319 13.76 9.96 9.72
CA LEU A 319 15.03 10.59 10.06
C LEU A 319 14.84 12.08 10.37
N VAL A 320 14.02 12.76 9.56
CA VAL A 320 13.73 14.20 9.72
C VAL A 320 12.97 14.43 11.02
N GLU A 321 11.93 13.63 11.28
CA GLU A 321 11.15 13.71 12.52
C GLU A 321 12.01 13.44 13.76
N ALA A 322 12.94 12.48 13.69
CA ALA A 322 13.81 12.18 14.82
C ALA A 322 14.76 13.33 15.17
N ASP A 323 15.13 14.16 14.20
CA ASP A 323 15.99 15.33 14.39
C ASP A 323 15.19 16.60 14.81
N GLU A 324 13.91 16.69 14.47
CA GLU A 324 13.06 17.88 14.73
C GLU A 324 12.27 17.83 16.06
N ASP A 325 12.10 16.65 16.66
CA ASP A 325 11.20 16.41 17.80
C ASP A 325 11.82 16.69 19.19
N ASP A 326 12.78 17.60 19.26
CA ASP A 326 13.40 18.05 20.51
C ASP A 326 12.47 19.01 21.27
N SER A 327 11.78 18.50 22.30
CA SER A 327 11.10 19.29 23.35
C SER A 327 10.06 20.35 22.90
N LEU A 328 9.53 20.24 21.68
CA LEU A 328 8.43 21.10 21.21
C LEU A 328 7.07 20.56 21.73
N PRO A 329 6.17 21.39 22.26
CA PRO A 329 4.81 20.93 22.60
C PRO A 329 4.08 20.37 21.38
N ASP A 330 3.28 19.31 21.56
CA ASP A 330 2.41 18.78 20.49
C ASP A 330 1.42 19.86 20.04
N GLU A 331 1.21 20.01 18.73
CA GLU A 331 0.17 20.89 18.20
C GLU A 331 -1.19 20.18 18.25
N ASP A 332 -2.29 20.95 18.28
CA ASP A 332 -3.65 20.38 18.28
C ASP A 332 -3.91 19.44 17.08
N LYS A 333 -3.20 19.65 15.97
CA LYS A 333 -3.27 18.80 14.76
C LYS A 333 -2.60 17.43 14.95
N ASP A 334 -1.68 17.30 15.91
CA ASP A 334 -0.94 16.06 16.21
C ASP A 334 -1.71 15.16 17.19
N ILE A 335 -2.72 15.71 17.88
CA ILE A 335 -3.56 14.97 18.84
C ILE A 335 -4.69 14.25 18.12
N LYS A 336 -4.50 12.96 17.83
CA LYS A 336 -5.54 12.11 17.23
C LYS A 336 -6.80 12.03 18.12
N PRO A 337 -8.02 12.07 17.54
CA PRO A 337 -9.27 11.88 18.27
C PRO A 337 -9.31 10.51 18.96
N ARG A 338 -9.39 10.48 20.30
CA ARG A 338 -9.56 9.24 21.06
C ARG A 338 -11.04 8.91 21.23
N PHE A 339 -11.52 7.85 20.60
CA PHE A 339 -12.87 7.34 20.81
C PHE A 339 -12.88 6.32 21.96
N HIS A 340 -13.76 6.50 22.93
CA HIS A 340 -13.92 5.56 24.03
C HIS A 340 -14.65 4.31 23.54
N SER A 341 -13.96 3.19 23.35
CA SER A 341 -14.57 1.89 23.06
C SER A 341 -15.30 1.34 24.29
N SER A 342 -16.58 0.97 24.12
CA SER A 342 -17.38 0.41 25.22
C SER A 342 -16.93 -1.03 25.51
N ARG A 343 -16.77 -1.38 26.80
CA ARG A 343 -16.28 -2.69 27.29
C ARG A 343 -17.03 -3.96 26.82
N PHE A 344 -18.08 -3.85 26.00
CA PHE A 344 -18.96 -4.96 25.62
C PHE A 344 -19.03 -5.29 24.13
N HIS A 345 -18.37 -4.53 23.25
CA HIS A 345 -18.23 -4.89 21.85
C HIS A 345 -16.76 -4.84 21.46
N GLY A 346 -16.20 -6.03 21.18
CA GLY A 346 -14.87 -6.17 20.59
C GLY A 346 -14.89 -5.63 19.17
N SER A 347 -14.68 -4.33 19.04
CA SER A 347 -14.08 -3.75 17.84
C SER A 347 -12.57 -3.73 18.08
N GLU A 348 -11.94 -4.87 17.82
CA GLU A 348 -10.61 -4.82 17.21
C GLU A 348 -10.78 -4.09 15.86
N ASP A 349 -9.80 -3.30 15.47
CA ASP A 349 -9.77 -2.47 14.24
C ASP A 349 -10.46 -1.10 14.36
N ALA A 350 -9.80 -0.18 15.06
CA ALA A 350 -9.86 1.24 14.72
C ALA A 350 -8.48 1.62 14.18
N ASP A 351 -8.40 1.71 12.85
CA ASP A 351 -7.20 1.94 12.04
C ASP A 351 -6.25 3.00 12.63
N ASP A 352 -5.02 2.57 12.91
CA ASP A 352 -3.90 3.37 13.44
C ASP A 352 -3.07 4.01 12.30
N ASP A 353 -3.64 4.08 11.09
CA ASP A 353 -2.94 4.25 9.81
C ASP A 353 -2.69 5.69 9.34
N ASP A 354 -3.10 6.70 10.11
CA ASP A 354 -2.98 8.13 9.69
C ASP A 354 -1.77 8.86 10.30
N ASP A 355 -0.73 8.14 10.74
CA ASP A 355 0.59 8.75 11.00
C ASP A 355 1.43 8.66 9.71
N THR A 356 2.00 9.77 9.22
CA THR A 356 3.02 9.73 8.15
C THR A 356 4.18 8.79 8.51
N VAL A 357 4.47 8.68 9.82
CA VAL A 357 5.42 7.72 10.42
C VAL A 357 5.03 6.26 10.22
N ASN A 358 3.74 5.95 10.03
CA ASN A 358 3.20 4.61 9.85
C ASN A 358 3.13 4.15 8.39
N VAL A 359 3.48 4.99 7.41
CA VAL A 359 3.53 4.60 5.99
C VAL A 359 4.32 3.30 5.81
N TRP A 360 3.67 2.30 5.22
CA TRP A 360 4.27 0.99 4.95
C TRP A 360 5.38 1.13 3.91
N ASN A 361 6.58 0.63 4.22
CA ASN A 361 7.77 0.80 3.40
C ASN A 361 8.65 -0.46 3.38
N LEU A 362 9.65 -0.48 2.51
CA LEU A 362 10.55 -1.64 2.30
C LEU A 362 11.21 -2.12 3.60
N ARG A 363 11.60 -1.18 4.47
CA ARG A 363 12.21 -1.48 5.77
C ARG A 363 11.25 -2.23 6.70
N LYS A 364 10.01 -1.75 6.83
CA LYS A 364 8.98 -2.40 7.65
C LYS A 364 8.60 -3.77 7.09
N CYS A 365 8.40 -3.84 5.77
CA CYS A 365 8.10 -5.09 5.08
C CYS A 365 9.22 -6.14 5.28
N SER A 366 10.49 -5.73 5.16
CA SER A 366 11.63 -6.63 5.37
C SER A 366 11.75 -7.14 6.80
N ALA A 367 11.44 -6.29 7.79
CA ALA A 367 11.40 -6.69 9.20
C ALA A 367 10.25 -7.66 9.49
N ALA A 368 9.06 -7.41 8.92
CA ALA A 368 7.91 -8.30 9.04
C ALA A 368 8.16 -9.66 8.37
N ALA A 369 8.74 -9.66 7.16
CA ALA A 369 9.17 -10.87 6.49
C ALA A 369 10.17 -11.68 7.34
N LEU A 370 11.14 -11.00 7.97
CA LEU A 370 12.11 -11.65 8.86
C LEU A 370 11.44 -12.25 10.11
N ASP A 371 10.49 -11.56 10.73
CA ASP A 371 9.71 -12.07 11.88
C ASP A 371 8.92 -13.32 11.48
N VAL A 372 8.15 -13.25 10.40
CA VAL A 372 7.37 -14.38 9.88
C VAL A 372 8.27 -15.58 9.57
N LEU A 373 9.39 -15.37 8.87
CA LEU A 373 10.36 -16.43 8.59
C LEU A 373 10.95 -17.01 9.88
N SER A 374 11.22 -16.19 10.90
CA SER A 374 11.69 -16.67 12.21
C SER A 374 10.71 -17.63 12.86
N ASN A 375 9.41 -17.36 12.76
CA ASN A 375 8.36 -18.24 13.28
C ASN A 375 8.25 -19.55 12.48
N VAL A 376 8.55 -19.53 11.18
CA VAL A 376 8.52 -20.72 10.31
C VAL A 376 9.75 -21.62 10.51
N PHE A 377 10.95 -21.03 10.55
CA PHE A 377 12.22 -21.79 10.57
C PHE A 377 12.84 -21.95 11.96
N GLY A 378 12.34 -21.19 12.93
CA GLY A 378 12.91 -21.10 14.27
C GLY A 378 14.41 -20.78 14.25
N ASP A 379 15.15 -21.43 15.14
CA ASP A 379 16.60 -21.24 15.31
C ASP A 379 17.43 -21.50 14.03
N GLY A 380 16.86 -22.15 13.01
CA GLY A 380 17.54 -22.42 11.75
C GLY A 380 17.99 -21.17 11.00
N ILE A 381 17.36 -20.01 11.26
CA ILE A 381 17.77 -18.72 10.66
C ILE A 381 19.01 -18.13 11.35
N LEU A 382 19.27 -18.48 12.62
CA LEU A 382 20.33 -17.86 13.42
C LEU A 382 21.72 -18.05 12.82
N SER A 383 21.99 -19.17 12.13
CA SER A 383 23.29 -19.42 11.49
C SER A 383 23.64 -18.41 10.39
N SER A 384 22.63 -17.89 9.72
CA SER A 384 22.79 -16.87 8.66
C SER A 384 22.68 -15.46 9.22
N LEU A 385 21.82 -15.27 10.23
CA LEU A 385 21.53 -13.97 10.84
C LEU A 385 22.63 -13.47 11.79
N MET A 386 23.02 -14.30 12.77
CA MET A 386 23.84 -13.86 13.90
C MET A 386 25.23 -13.32 13.50
N PRO A 387 25.97 -13.91 12.53
CA PRO A 387 27.25 -13.36 12.11
C PRO A 387 27.15 -11.93 11.56
N ILE A 388 26.06 -11.62 10.86
CA ILE A 388 25.80 -10.29 10.27
C ILE A 388 25.44 -9.31 11.38
N VAL A 389 24.51 -9.70 12.26
CA VAL A 389 24.10 -8.89 13.42
C VAL A 389 25.30 -8.57 14.30
N GLN A 390 26.12 -9.56 14.66
CA GLN A 390 27.32 -9.35 15.48
C GLN A 390 28.32 -8.40 14.82
N THR A 391 28.52 -8.55 13.51
CA THR A 391 29.42 -7.68 12.75
C THR A 391 28.92 -6.24 12.75
N LYS A 392 27.64 -6.01 12.41
CA LYS A 392 27.01 -4.69 12.40
C LYS A 392 27.03 -4.05 13.80
N LEU A 393 26.69 -4.79 14.84
CA LEU A 393 26.70 -4.28 16.23
C LEU A 393 28.11 -4.01 16.78
N SER A 394 29.15 -4.59 16.19
CA SER A 394 30.54 -4.35 16.59
C SER A 394 31.13 -3.05 16.04
N THR A 395 30.47 -2.40 15.06
CA THR A 395 30.93 -1.12 14.54
C THR A 395 30.71 -0.02 15.58
N THR A 396 31.60 0.97 15.65
CA THR A 396 31.52 2.06 16.64
C THR A 396 31.55 3.44 16.02
N ASP A 397 31.68 3.54 14.69
CA ASP A 397 31.68 4.80 13.99
C ASP A 397 30.26 5.36 13.84
N ASP A 398 30.16 6.67 13.69
CA ASP A 398 28.86 7.32 13.55
C ASP A 398 28.21 7.03 12.21
N ALA A 399 28.99 6.84 11.13
CA ALA A 399 28.42 6.64 9.80
C ALA A 399 27.61 5.34 9.69
N SER A 400 27.98 4.31 10.46
CA SER A 400 27.29 3.01 10.48
C SER A 400 26.13 2.91 11.48
N TRP A 401 25.65 4.03 12.06
CA TRP A 401 24.59 3.99 13.07
C TRP A 401 23.28 3.35 12.54
N LYS A 402 22.93 3.58 11.26
CA LYS A 402 21.74 3.00 10.62
C LYS A 402 21.85 1.48 10.49
N GLU A 403 23.04 0.97 10.24
CA GLU A 403 23.27 -0.49 10.17
C GLU A 403 23.19 -1.14 11.55
N ARG A 404 23.73 -0.48 12.59
CA ARG A 404 23.57 -0.92 13.97
C ARG A 404 22.11 -0.96 14.37
N GLU A 405 21.38 0.10 14.07
CA GLU A 405 19.95 0.22 14.35
C GLU A 405 19.17 -0.93 13.69
N ALA A 406 19.41 -1.20 12.41
CA ALA A 406 18.76 -2.30 11.68
C ALA A 406 19.10 -3.68 12.27
N ALA A 407 20.33 -3.86 12.79
CA ALA A 407 20.71 -5.09 13.47
C ALA A 407 19.98 -5.27 14.82
N VAL A 408 19.71 -4.19 15.55
CA VAL A 408 18.87 -4.22 16.76
C VAL A 408 17.42 -4.57 16.40
N LEU A 409 16.86 -3.93 15.35
CA LEU A 409 15.54 -4.27 14.82
C LEU A 409 15.44 -5.75 14.47
N ALA A 410 16.44 -6.31 13.78
CA ALA A 410 16.48 -7.72 13.42
C ALA A 410 16.49 -8.65 14.63
N LEU A 411 17.23 -8.33 15.70
CA LEU A 411 17.21 -9.10 16.96
C LEU A 411 15.82 -9.12 17.59
N GLY A 412 15.11 -7.98 17.59
CA GLY A 412 13.75 -7.89 18.11
C GLY A 412 12.72 -8.62 17.25
N ALA A 413 12.88 -8.56 15.92
CA ALA A 413 12.01 -9.25 14.97
C ALA A 413 12.06 -10.77 15.16
N VAL A 414 13.26 -11.36 15.28
CA VAL A 414 13.40 -12.81 15.44
C VAL A 414 13.22 -13.32 16.88
N ALA A 415 12.95 -12.42 17.84
CA ALA A 415 12.95 -12.74 19.26
C ALA A 415 11.98 -13.87 19.63
N GLU A 416 10.81 -13.91 18.98
CA GLU A 416 9.76 -14.88 19.26
C GLU A 416 10.04 -16.23 18.59
N GLY A 417 10.29 -16.23 17.28
CA GLY A 417 10.54 -17.46 16.52
C GLY A 417 11.84 -18.18 16.89
N CYS A 418 12.90 -17.44 17.23
CA CYS A 418 14.24 -17.97 17.51
C CYS A 418 14.60 -18.02 19.00
N ILE A 419 13.61 -17.96 19.91
CA ILE A 419 13.87 -17.79 21.34
C ILE A 419 14.76 -18.89 21.94
N ASN A 420 14.64 -20.13 21.44
CA ASN A 420 15.38 -21.28 21.97
C ASN A 420 16.88 -21.16 21.70
N GLY A 421 17.26 -20.79 20.48
CA GLY A 421 18.64 -20.60 20.06
C GLY A 421 19.23 -19.29 20.60
N LEU A 422 18.39 -18.28 20.84
CA LEU A 422 18.83 -17.02 21.47
C LEU A 422 19.03 -17.16 22.99
N TYR A 423 18.28 -18.05 23.66
CA TYR A 423 18.26 -18.17 25.13
C TYR A 423 19.65 -18.20 25.80
N PRO A 424 20.64 -18.98 25.32
CA PRO A 424 21.98 -19.02 25.91
C PRO A 424 22.73 -17.69 25.85
N HIS A 425 22.34 -16.79 24.95
CA HIS A 425 22.99 -15.50 24.68
C HIS A 425 22.20 -14.31 25.23
N LEU A 426 20.98 -14.51 25.74
CA LEU A 426 20.10 -13.42 26.16
C LEU A 426 20.70 -12.54 27.26
N SER A 427 21.45 -13.10 28.20
CA SER A 427 22.11 -12.29 29.23
C SER A 427 23.07 -11.25 28.62
N GLU A 428 23.81 -11.62 27.58
CA GLU A 428 24.74 -10.73 26.88
C GLU A 428 23.98 -9.74 25.99
N ILE A 429 22.98 -10.22 25.24
CA ILE A 429 22.13 -9.40 24.38
C ILE A 429 21.43 -8.29 25.19
N ILE A 430 20.82 -8.63 26.33
CA ILE A 430 20.17 -7.66 27.21
C ILE A 430 21.21 -6.68 27.80
N GLY A 431 22.38 -7.18 28.21
CA GLY A 431 23.47 -6.32 28.69
C GLY A 431 23.89 -5.28 27.65
N PHE A 432 23.95 -5.67 26.38
CA PHE A 432 24.26 -4.79 25.27
C PHE A 432 23.13 -3.80 24.96
N LEU A 433 21.87 -4.26 24.92
CA LEU A 433 20.70 -3.39 24.70
C LEU A 433 20.54 -2.31 25.79
N ILE A 434 20.90 -2.62 27.05
CA ILE A 434 20.93 -1.65 28.16
C ILE A 434 21.92 -0.50 27.88
N ILE A 435 23.00 -0.76 27.13
CA ILE A 435 23.94 0.30 26.72
C ILE A 435 23.32 1.13 25.59
N LEU A 436 22.67 0.48 24.61
CA LEU A 436 22.11 1.16 23.44
C LEU A 436 20.90 2.04 23.72
N ILE A 437 20.14 1.79 24.79
CA ILE A 437 19.09 2.74 25.22
C ILE A 437 19.66 4.09 25.68
N ASP A 438 20.98 4.22 25.86
CA ASP A 438 21.69 5.48 26.11
C ASP A 438 22.50 5.97 24.90
N ASP A 439 22.29 5.38 23.72
CA ASP A 439 22.97 5.82 22.50
C ASP A 439 22.61 7.28 22.16
N LYS A 440 23.55 8.00 21.55
CA LYS A 440 23.32 9.38 21.16
C LYS A 440 22.24 9.53 20.09
N PHE A 441 22.05 8.51 19.23
CA PHE A 441 21.05 8.54 18.17
C PHE A 441 19.66 8.16 18.72
N PRO A 442 18.65 9.05 18.66
CA PRO A 442 17.31 8.77 19.18
C PRO A 442 16.68 7.50 18.61
N LEU A 443 16.89 7.23 17.31
CA LEU A 443 16.34 6.03 16.67
C LEU A 443 16.96 4.72 17.19
N ILE A 444 18.26 4.72 17.57
CA ILE A 444 18.88 3.58 18.25
C ILE A 444 18.26 3.38 19.65
N ARG A 445 18.05 4.46 20.40
CA ARG A 445 17.41 4.37 21.72
C ARG A 445 16.00 3.82 21.63
N SER A 446 15.22 4.32 20.66
CA SER A 446 13.84 3.92 20.40
C SER A 446 13.75 2.43 20.05
N ILE A 447 14.53 1.96 19.07
CA ILE A 447 14.49 0.53 18.68
C ILE A 447 15.03 -0.39 19.76
N SER A 448 15.98 0.09 20.59
CA SER A 448 16.50 -0.69 21.71
C SER A 448 15.45 -0.86 22.81
N CYS A 449 14.62 0.16 23.07
CA CYS A 449 13.48 0.04 23.98
C CYS A 449 12.49 -1.02 23.47
N TRP A 450 12.10 -0.94 22.19
CA TRP A 450 11.22 -1.94 21.57
C TRP A 450 11.82 -3.35 21.63
N THR A 451 13.11 -3.50 21.29
CA THR A 451 13.78 -4.82 21.30
C THR A 451 13.88 -5.41 22.72
N LEU A 452 14.16 -4.58 23.74
CA LEU A 452 14.11 -5.02 25.15
C LEU A 452 12.73 -5.55 25.53
N SER A 453 11.66 -4.90 25.05
CA SER A 453 10.29 -5.31 25.37
C SER A 453 9.98 -6.72 24.86
N ARG A 454 10.49 -7.09 23.67
CA ARG A 454 10.35 -8.44 23.09
C ARG A 454 10.96 -9.53 23.98
N PHE A 455 11.97 -9.20 24.78
CA PHE A 455 12.62 -10.13 25.70
C PHE A 455 12.14 -10.04 27.16
N SER A 456 11.06 -9.28 27.44
CA SER A 456 10.55 -9.06 28.81
C SER A 456 10.30 -10.35 29.60
N LYS A 457 9.77 -11.39 28.95
CA LYS A 457 9.54 -12.72 29.58
C LYS A 457 10.82 -13.31 30.17
N TYR A 458 11.94 -13.23 29.44
CA TYR A 458 13.24 -13.72 29.92
C TYR A 458 13.75 -12.87 31.09
N VAL A 459 13.71 -11.54 30.94
CA VAL A 459 14.20 -10.59 31.96
C VAL A 459 13.47 -10.81 33.29
N VAL A 460 12.15 -11.02 33.25
CA VAL A 460 11.30 -11.29 34.42
C VAL A 460 11.56 -12.67 35.02
N GLN A 461 11.71 -13.72 34.20
CA GLN A 461 11.97 -15.09 34.69
C GLN A 461 13.34 -15.20 35.37
N SER A 462 14.33 -14.45 34.88
CA SER A 462 15.70 -14.45 35.41
C SER A 462 15.82 -13.78 36.79
N ASN A 463 14.80 -13.02 37.21
CA ASN A 463 14.76 -12.28 38.48
C ASN A 463 14.88 -13.16 39.74
N ASN A 464 14.72 -14.48 39.62
CA ASN A 464 14.83 -15.42 40.76
C ASN A 464 16.26 -15.58 41.29
N HIS A 465 17.28 -15.11 40.56
CA HIS A 465 18.69 -15.16 40.97
C HIS A 465 19.28 -13.75 41.02
N GLN A 466 20.28 -13.52 41.88
CA GLN A 466 20.84 -12.18 42.14
C GLN A 466 21.28 -11.44 40.87
N GLN A 467 21.97 -12.11 39.94
CA GLN A 467 22.41 -11.51 38.69
C GLN A 467 21.24 -11.10 37.77
N GLY A 468 20.20 -11.92 37.70
CA GLY A 468 19.00 -11.60 36.91
C GLY A 468 18.17 -10.49 37.56
N HIS A 469 18.16 -10.39 38.89
CA HIS A 469 17.54 -9.26 39.60
C HIS A 469 18.24 -7.94 39.29
N GLU A 470 19.58 -7.93 39.30
CA GLU A 470 20.36 -6.75 38.91
C GLU A 470 20.10 -6.36 37.45
N GLN A 471 20.01 -7.33 36.54
CA GLN A 471 19.69 -7.08 35.13
C GLN A 471 18.27 -6.54 34.95
N PHE A 472 17.27 -7.11 35.62
CA PHE A 472 15.90 -6.60 35.64
C PHE A 472 15.85 -5.14 36.09
N ASN A 473 16.52 -4.81 37.20
CA ASN A 473 16.57 -3.44 37.72
C ASN A 473 17.23 -2.47 36.72
N LYS A 474 18.29 -2.91 36.02
CA LYS A 474 18.92 -2.09 34.97
C LYS A 474 18.00 -1.82 33.79
N VAL A 475 17.26 -2.84 33.32
CA VAL A 475 16.25 -2.66 32.26
C VAL A 475 15.16 -1.70 32.71
N LEU A 476 14.59 -1.92 33.90
CA LEU A 476 13.54 -1.09 34.48
C LEU A 476 13.98 0.38 34.59
N MET A 477 15.13 0.65 35.22
CA MET A 477 15.66 2.01 35.37
C MET A 477 16.01 2.65 34.03
N GLY A 478 16.55 1.85 33.11
CA GLY A 478 16.84 2.28 31.75
C GLY A 478 15.59 2.78 31.02
N LEU A 479 14.51 2.00 31.05
CA LEU A 479 13.23 2.36 30.44
C LEU A 479 12.59 3.58 31.12
N LEU A 480 12.54 3.63 32.45
CA LEU A 480 11.99 4.77 33.18
C LEU A 480 12.71 6.09 32.84
N ARG A 481 14.04 6.05 32.72
CA ARG A 481 14.81 7.22 32.28
C ARG A 481 14.48 7.60 30.83
N ARG A 482 14.25 6.64 29.93
CA ARG A 482 13.88 6.92 28.53
C ARG A 482 12.44 7.37 28.34
N MET A 483 11.55 7.11 29.30
CA MET A 483 10.23 7.75 29.33
C MET A 483 10.33 9.27 29.53
N LEU A 484 11.47 9.75 30.03
CA LEU A 484 11.79 11.18 30.22
C LEU A 484 12.85 11.66 29.20
N ASP A 485 13.00 10.97 28.07
CA ASP A 485 13.92 11.38 27.00
C ASP A 485 13.50 12.72 26.38
N ASP A 486 14.42 13.51 25.84
CA ASP A 486 14.08 14.81 25.23
C ASP A 486 13.38 14.66 23.86
N ASN A 487 13.45 13.46 23.27
CA ASN A 487 12.84 13.10 22.00
C ASN A 487 11.54 12.29 22.21
N LYS A 488 10.40 12.75 21.67
CA LYS A 488 9.09 12.12 21.97
C LYS A 488 8.96 10.73 21.36
N ARG A 489 9.61 10.46 20.23
CA ARG A 489 9.65 9.09 19.67
C ARG A 489 10.32 8.11 20.61
N VAL A 490 11.38 8.52 21.31
CA VAL A 490 12.00 7.69 22.35
C VAL A 490 11.07 7.55 23.56
N GLN A 491 10.41 8.64 23.99
CA GLN A 491 9.43 8.57 25.07
C GLN A 491 8.30 7.57 24.75
N LYS A 492 7.69 7.64 23.55
CA LYS A 492 6.64 6.72 23.08
C LYS A 492 7.11 5.26 23.09
N ALA A 493 8.31 5.00 22.54
CA ALA A 493 8.89 3.66 22.52
C ALA A 493 9.19 3.13 23.93
N ALA A 494 9.75 3.96 24.81
CA ALA A 494 10.05 3.61 26.19
C ALA A 494 8.77 3.33 27.01
N CYS A 495 7.74 4.16 26.86
CA CYS A 495 6.43 3.95 27.49
C CYS A 495 5.79 2.63 27.03
N SER A 496 5.82 2.35 25.72
CA SER A 496 5.27 1.11 25.15
C SER A 496 6.04 -0.13 25.63
N ALA A 497 7.37 -0.03 25.68
CA ALA A 497 8.23 -1.09 26.19
C ALA A 497 8.01 -1.34 27.69
N PHE A 498 7.87 -0.27 28.48
CA PHE A 498 7.58 -0.35 29.91
C PHE A 498 6.21 -0.98 30.17
N ALA A 499 5.17 -0.60 29.42
CA ALA A 499 3.84 -1.23 29.53
C ALA A 499 3.92 -2.75 29.26
N THR A 500 4.64 -3.16 28.22
CA THR A 500 4.88 -4.59 27.92
C THR A 500 5.61 -5.29 29.07
N LEU A 501 6.65 -4.67 29.63
CA LEU A 501 7.36 -5.22 30.79
C LEU A 501 6.43 -5.33 32.01
N GLU A 502 5.57 -4.34 32.23
CA GLU A 502 4.60 -4.32 33.32
C GLU A 502 3.61 -5.49 33.25
N GLU A 503 3.00 -5.71 32.08
CA GLU A 503 2.07 -6.82 31.85
C GLU A 503 2.67 -8.18 32.18
N VAL A 504 3.96 -8.38 31.86
CA VAL A 504 4.67 -9.63 32.11
C VAL A 504 5.11 -9.75 33.57
N SER A 505 5.28 -8.64 34.29
CA SER A 505 5.90 -8.59 35.62
C SER A 505 4.94 -8.23 36.76
N ILE A 506 3.62 -8.17 36.53
CA ILE A 506 2.57 -7.79 37.50
C ILE A 506 2.83 -8.28 38.94
N LYS A 507 3.25 -9.53 39.14
CA LYS A 507 3.50 -10.08 40.50
C LYS A 507 4.80 -9.60 41.16
N ILE A 508 5.82 -9.28 40.37
CA ILE A 508 7.14 -8.83 40.82
C ILE A 508 7.13 -7.32 41.03
N ILE A 509 6.55 -6.61 40.08
CA ILE A 509 6.46 -5.16 40.06
C ILE A 509 5.70 -4.62 41.28
N VAL A 510 4.65 -5.29 41.78
CA VAL A 510 3.91 -4.82 42.97
C VAL A 510 4.83 -4.65 44.19
N HIS A 511 5.88 -5.47 44.34
CA HIS A 511 6.81 -5.37 45.46
C HIS A 511 7.91 -4.31 45.24
N THR A 512 8.24 -4.01 43.98
CA THR A 512 9.30 -3.05 43.59
C THR A 512 8.73 -1.64 43.39
N LEU A 513 7.57 -1.48 42.73
CA LEU A 513 6.89 -0.21 42.46
C LEU A 513 6.32 0.44 43.72
N ILE A 514 5.80 -0.29 44.73
CA ILE A 514 5.32 0.35 45.97
C ILE A 514 6.47 1.06 46.71
N SER A 515 7.69 0.52 46.63
CA SER A 515 8.88 1.17 47.20
C SER A 515 9.48 2.24 46.28
N PHE A 516 9.40 2.09 44.96
CA PHE A 516 10.05 2.99 44.00
C PHE A 516 9.16 4.10 43.41
N ILE A 517 7.88 3.86 43.08
CA ILE A 517 6.96 4.92 42.63
C ILE A 517 6.80 5.97 43.73
N CYS A 518 6.69 5.56 45.00
CA CYS A 518 6.60 6.50 46.12
C CYS A 518 7.88 7.34 46.33
N ILE A 519 9.02 6.96 45.76
CA ILE A 519 10.29 7.69 45.92
C ILE A 519 10.62 8.48 44.65
N TYR A 520 10.52 7.89 43.47
CA TYR A 520 10.94 8.51 42.21
C TYR A 520 9.90 9.49 41.65
N MET A 521 8.62 9.12 41.62
CA MET A 521 7.57 10.08 41.23
C MET A 521 7.34 11.18 42.28
N PHE A 522 7.67 10.93 43.55
CA PHE A 522 7.54 11.95 44.60
C PHE A 522 8.66 13.00 44.54
N PHE A 523 9.87 12.65 44.08
CA PHE A 523 10.97 13.61 43.97
C PHE A 523 10.97 14.38 42.65
N ASP A 524 10.69 13.75 41.51
CA ASP A 524 10.75 14.45 40.21
C ASP A 524 9.44 15.17 39.84
N CYS A 525 8.25 14.70 40.24
CA CYS A 525 7.01 15.42 39.95
C CYS A 525 6.72 16.60 40.90
N PHE A 526 7.37 16.69 42.06
CA PHE A 526 7.09 17.73 43.07
C PHE A 526 8.23 18.72 43.34
N GLY A 527 9.35 18.64 42.62
CA GLY A 527 10.35 19.72 42.59
C GLY A 527 10.73 20.27 43.97
N VAL A 528 11.21 19.40 44.87
CA VAL A 528 11.78 19.85 46.14
C VAL A 528 13.29 19.61 46.13
N ILE A 529 13.99 20.64 45.62
CA ILE A 529 15.40 21.07 45.76
C ILE A 529 16.49 20.00 45.61
#